data_AF-A0A9W8E4R0-F1
#
_entry.id   AF-A0A9W8E4R0-F1
#
_cell.length_a   1.000
_cell.length_b   1.000
_cell.length_c   1.000
_cell.angle_alpha   90.00
_cell.angle_beta   90.00
_cell.angle_gamma   90.00
#
_symmetry.space_group_name_H-M   'P 1'
#
loop_
_entity.id
_entity.type
_entity.pdbx_description
1 polymer ?
#
loop_
_entity_poly.entity_id
_entity_poly.type
_entity_poly.pdbx_seq_one_letter_code
_entity_poly.pdbx_strand_id
1 'polypeptide(L)'
;MAYAKPSSFPLRGILFFLTHPSLWYRCICGLFIMLLISIASLVGFSFAISPTAHALVRANCPEGLAWVVAVILMLIESALAVIIMGLILMPFLQDALFDQVLRLRGLEQAILKPAEQHNMLFRAIGAGILFGLFQVLVLLLTLPVHAIVIVGSILVVMINGIILAWGYMLHYLIELRGMSFGQSRHWVSLNRKSYMSFGTVAFLLELIPLFNIMFMFTNAVGAALWAEWEYHKEIKNRGQPGYEYYAAMPLPLSLDGTQ
;
A
#
# COMPACT_ATOMS: atom_id res chain seq x y z
N MET A 1 -0.98 -25.57 15.23
CA MET A 1 -0.71 -24.13 15.02
C MET A 1 -1.37 -23.33 16.13
N ALA A 2 -0.59 -22.67 16.98
CA ALA A 2 -1.10 -21.81 18.03
C ALA A 2 -1.86 -20.61 17.42
N TYR A 3 -2.92 -20.14 18.09
CA TYR A 3 -3.70 -18.97 17.70
C TYR A 3 -2.75 -17.76 17.51
N ALA A 4 -2.51 -17.35 16.27
CA ALA A 4 -1.67 -16.19 15.99
C ALA A 4 -2.50 -14.91 16.13
N LYS A 5 -2.05 -13.98 16.97
CA LYS A 5 -2.69 -12.66 17.08
C LYS A 5 -2.35 -11.84 15.83
N PRO A 6 -3.31 -11.15 15.18
CA PRO A 6 -3.01 -10.40 13.97
C PRO A 6 -1.96 -9.30 14.16
N SER A 7 -1.86 -8.71 15.36
CA SER A 7 -0.81 -7.75 15.74
C SER A 7 0.62 -8.30 15.71
N SER A 8 0.80 -9.63 15.65
CA SER A 8 2.14 -10.25 15.56
C SER A 8 2.68 -10.33 14.13
N PHE A 9 1.82 -10.22 13.11
CA PHE A 9 2.25 -10.36 11.72
C PHE A 9 3.14 -9.23 11.20
N PRO A 10 2.97 -7.94 11.59
CA PRO A 10 3.93 -6.89 11.22
C PRO A 10 5.36 -7.22 11.69
N LEU A 11 5.50 -7.69 12.94
CA LEU A 11 6.79 -8.11 13.49
C LEU A 11 7.33 -9.36 12.80
N ARG A 12 6.48 -10.35 12.52
CA ARG A 12 6.88 -11.53 11.74
C ARG A 12 7.28 -11.15 10.32
N GLY A 13 6.66 -10.12 9.73
CA GLY A 13 7.00 -9.57 8.44
C GLY A 13 8.43 -9.03 8.42
N ILE A 14 8.84 -8.31 9.46
CA ILE A 14 10.24 -7.87 9.63
C ILE A 14 11.19 -9.07 9.68
N LEU A 15 10.93 -10.05 10.56
CA LEU A 15 11.79 -11.24 10.67
C LEU A 15 11.85 -12.04 9.36
N PHE A 16 10.72 -12.18 8.67
CA PHE A 16 10.65 -12.92 7.41
C PHE A 16 11.40 -12.18 6.31
N PHE A 17 11.24 -10.86 6.23
CA PHE A 17 11.97 -10.01 5.30
C PHE A 17 13.47 -10.13 5.54
N LEU A 18 13.93 -10.10 6.80
CA LEU A 18 15.36 -10.21 7.12
C LEU A 18 15.97 -11.58 6.80
N THR A 19 15.17 -12.65 6.88
CA THR A 19 15.64 -14.02 6.63
C THR A 19 15.61 -14.42 5.15
N HIS A 20 14.94 -13.64 4.28
CA HIS A 20 14.81 -13.93 2.85
C HIS A 20 15.38 -12.81 1.98
N PRO A 21 16.70 -12.82 1.69
CA PRO A 21 17.35 -11.80 0.86
C PRO A 21 16.77 -11.66 -0.55
N SER A 22 16.08 -12.69 -1.06
CA SER A 22 15.40 -12.65 -2.36
C SER A 22 14.31 -11.58 -2.44
N LEU A 23 13.76 -11.13 -1.32
CA LEU A 23 12.79 -10.04 -1.25
C LEU A 23 13.47 -8.66 -1.38
N TRP A 24 14.73 -8.54 -0.94
CA TRP A 24 15.45 -7.27 -0.89
C TRP A 24 15.78 -6.75 -2.28
N TYR A 25 16.12 -7.65 -3.22
CA TYR A 25 16.48 -7.27 -4.58
C TYR A 25 15.39 -6.45 -5.26
N ARG A 26 14.12 -6.84 -5.11
CA ARG A 26 12.98 -6.11 -5.69
C ARG A 26 12.78 -4.74 -5.03
N CYS A 27 12.92 -4.67 -3.71
CA CYS A 27 12.83 -3.42 -2.96
C CYS A 27 13.93 -2.44 -3.38
N ILE A 28 15.18 -2.90 -3.36
CA ILE A 28 16.36 -2.08 -3.70
C ILE A 28 16.28 -1.62 -5.15
N CYS A 29 15.88 -2.49 -6.08
CA CYS A 29 15.69 -2.13 -7.48
C CYS A 29 14.63 -1.03 -7.64
N GLY A 30 13.47 -1.20 -6.99
CA GLY A 30 12.41 -0.19 -6.99
C GLY A 30 12.84 1.17 -6.40
N LEU A 31 13.56 1.16 -5.28
CA LEU A 31 14.12 2.36 -4.66
C LEU A 31 15.16 3.03 -5.55
N PHE A 32 16.00 2.24 -6.22
CA PHE A 32 16.98 2.75 -7.16
C PHE A 32 16.31 3.43 -8.37
N ILE A 33 15.23 2.84 -8.90
CA ILE A 33 14.43 3.46 -9.97
C ILE A 33 13.83 4.80 -9.50
N MET A 34 13.27 4.87 -8.29
CA MET A 34 12.77 6.14 -7.74
C MET A 34 13.87 7.18 -7.59
N LEU A 35 15.05 6.76 -7.12
CA LEU A 35 16.19 7.65 -6.96
C LEU A 35 16.63 8.21 -8.32
N LEU A 36 16.72 7.38 -9.36
CA LEU A 36 17.06 7.81 -10.71
C LEU A 36 16.04 8.81 -11.26
N ILE A 37 14.74 8.56 -11.06
CA ILE A 37 13.68 9.47 -11.51
C ILE A 37 13.75 10.80 -10.74
N SER A 38 14.01 10.76 -9.44
CA SER A 38 14.16 11.97 -8.62
C SER A 38 15.36 12.81 -9.08
N ILE A 39 16.50 12.17 -9.38
CA ILE A 39 17.68 12.86 -9.94
C ILE A 39 17.35 13.43 -11.32
N ALA A 40 16.71 12.65 -12.20
CA ALA A 40 16.32 13.10 -13.53
C ALA A 40 15.36 14.30 -13.48
N SER A 41 14.41 14.29 -12.54
CA SER A 41 13.50 15.43 -12.30
C SER A 41 14.26 16.68 -11.85
N LEU A 42 15.24 16.53 -10.95
CA LEU A 42 16.07 17.65 -10.48
C LEU A 42 16.98 18.21 -11.58
N VAL A 43 17.54 17.36 -12.44
CA VAL A 43 18.32 17.81 -13.60
C VAL A 43 17.40 18.50 -14.61
N GLY A 44 16.21 17.95 -14.87
CA GLY A 44 15.18 18.56 -15.70
C GLY A 44 14.79 19.97 -15.23
N PHE A 45 14.67 20.17 -13.92
CA PHE A 45 14.43 21.48 -13.29
C PHE A 45 15.46 22.53 -13.73
N SER A 46 16.76 22.18 -13.77
CA SER A 46 17.81 23.12 -14.18
C SER A 46 17.65 23.61 -15.63
N PHE A 47 17.12 22.75 -16.51
CA PHE A 47 16.87 23.11 -17.91
C PHE A 47 15.52 23.80 -18.12
N ALA A 48 14.49 23.44 -17.34
CA ALA A 48 13.12 23.91 -17.52
C ALA A 48 12.82 25.28 -16.88
N ILE A 49 13.66 25.75 -15.95
CA ILE A 49 13.45 27.04 -15.27
C ILE A 49 13.50 28.24 -16.23
N SER A 50 14.50 28.29 -17.12
CA SER A 50 14.66 29.38 -18.09
C SER A 50 13.49 29.51 -19.06
N PRO A 51 13.05 28.45 -19.78
CA PRO A 51 11.91 28.56 -20.69
C PRO A 51 10.62 28.91 -19.94
N THR A 52 10.44 28.44 -18.71
CA THR A 52 9.26 28.76 -17.89
C THR A 52 9.24 30.23 -17.46
N ALA A 53 10.39 30.77 -17.02
CA ALA A 53 10.50 32.19 -16.67
C ALA A 53 10.20 33.08 -17.89
N HIS A 54 10.76 32.77 -19.06
CA HIS A 54 10.48 33.53 -20.28
C HIS A 54 9.03 33.40 -20.77
N ALA A 55 8.39 32.25 -20.55
CA ALA A 55 6.96 32.09 -20.82
C ALA A 55 6.11 33.00 -19.92
N LEU A 56 6.46 33.13 -18.64
CA LEU A 56 5.78 34.02 -17.69
C LEU A 56 5.99 35.50 -18.04
N VAL A 57 7.18 35.89 -18.48
CA VAL A 57 7.44 37.26 -18.98
C VAL A 57 6.57 37.57 -20.19
N ARG A 58 6.43 36.63 -21.14
CA ARG A 58 5.53 36.76 -22.29
C ARG A 58 4.05 36.84 -21.89
N ALA A 59 3.68 36.30 -20.73
CA ALA A 59 2.34 36.38 -20.16
C ALA A 59 2.11 37.68 -19.35
N ASN A 60 2.92 38.72 -19.55
CA ASN A 60 2.88 40.02 -18.84
C ASN A 60 3.24 39.96 -17.35
N CYS A 61 4.01 38.96 -16.91
CA CYS A 61 4.56 38.94 -15.54
C CYS A 61 5.84 39.81 -15.46
N PRO A 62 6.01 40.67 -14.43
CA PRO A 62 7.25 41.42 -14.23
C PRO A 62 8.46 40.50 -14.14
N GLU A 63 9.58 40.88 -14.76
CA GLU A 63 10.75 40.00 -14.94
C GLU A 63 11.27 39.40 -13.63
N GLY A 64 11.49 40.23 -12.60
CA GLY A 64 11.95 39.74 -11.29
C GLY A 64 10.97 38.77 -10.63
N LEU A 65 9.66 38.99 -10.79
CA LEU A 65 8.63 38.10 -10.25
C LEU A 65 8.53 36.80 -11.05
N ALA A 66 8.71 36.86 -12.37
CA ALA A 66 8.64 35.70 -13.25
C ALA A 66 9.69 34.63 -12.91
N TRP A 67 10.92 35.04 -12.59
CA TRP A 67 11.96 34.10 -12.15
C TRP A 67 11.64 33.43 -10.81
N VAL A 68 11.17 34.20 -9.83
CA VAL A 68 10.77 33.65 -8.52
C VAL A 68 9.61 32.67 -8.67
N VAL A 69 8.60 33.03 -9.45
CA VAL A 69 7.44 32.15 -9.73
C VAL A 69 7.87 30.90 -10.49
N ALA A 70 8.78 31.02 -11.46
CA ALA A 70 9.31 29.87 -12.19
C ALA A 70 10.02 28.87 -11.27
N VAL A 71 10.86 29.34 -10.33
CA VAL A 71 11.51 28.47 -9.33
C VAL A 71 10.45 27.70 -8.54
N ILE A 72 9.44 28.39 -8.01
CA ILE A 72 8.39 27.77 -7.18
C ILE A 72 7.60 26.75 -7.98
N LEU A 73 7.17 27.08 -9.20
CA LEU A 73 6.42 26.17 -10.07
C LEU A 73 7.21 24.90 -10.39
N MET A 74 8.49 25.04 -10.72
CA MET A 74 9.34 23.90 -11.05
C MET A 74 9.64 23.02 -9.82
N LEU A 75 9.76 23.61 -8.62
CA LEU A 75 9.86 22.85 -7.36
C LEU A 75 8.58 22.05 -7.10
N ILE A 76 7.41 22.66 -7.32
CA ILE A 76 6.11 21.99 -7.20
C ILE A 76 6.00 20.86 -8.23
N GLU A 77 6.35 21.11 -9.49
CA GLU A 77 6.32 20.11 -10.55
C GLU A 77 7.23 18.91 -10.23
N SER A 78 8.46 19.18 -9.76
CA SER A 78 9.39 18.12 -9.34
C SER A 78 8.84 17.31 -8.16
N ALA A 79 8.29 17.97 -7.15
CA ALA A 79 7.65 17.30 -6.02
C ALA A 79 6.44 16.45 -6.45
N LEU A 80 5.59 16.98 -7.33
CA LEU A 80 4.45 16.27 -7.89
C LEU A 80 4.89 15.05 -8.72
N ALA A 81 5.94 15.18 -9.52
CA ALA A 81 6.48 14.06 -10.30
C ALA A 81 6.94 12.92 -9.39
N VAL A 82 7.67 13.23 -8.31
CA VAL A 82 8.09 12.22 -7.33
C VAL A 82 6.89 11.59 -6.62
N ILE A 83 5.90 12.39 -6.20
CA ILE A 83 4.68 11.89 -5.54
C ILE A 83 3.89 10.96 -6.45
N ILE A 84 3.62 11.38 -7.70
CA ILE A 84 2.87 10.58 -8.67
C ILE A 84 3.58 9.26 -8.95
N MET A 85 4.89 9.30 -9.16
CA MET A 85 5.67 8.07 -9.35
C MET A 85 5.67 7.18 -8.11
N GLY A 86 5.70 7.79 -6.91
CA GLY A 86 5.52 7.11 -5.63
C GLY A 86 4.19 6.35 -5.55
N LEU A 87 3.09 7.01 -5.92
CA LEU A 87 1.74 6.45 -5.90
C LEU A 87 1.53 5.31 -6.89
N ILE A 88 2.32 5.25 -7.96
CA ILE A 88 2.25 4.18 -8.97
C ILE A 88 3.17 3.02 -8.61
N LEU A 89 4.43 3.31 -8.29
CA LEU A 89 5.46 2.29 -8.13
C LEU A 89 5.38 1.57 -6.77
N MET A 90 5.01 2.26 -5.67
CA MET A 90 4.95 1.59 -4.36
C MET A 90 3.89 0.50 -4.27
N PRO A 91 2.63 0.72 -4.68
CA PRO A 91 1.62 -0.35 -4.67
C PRO A 91 2.06 -1.56 -5.51
N PHE A 92 2.65 -1.30 -6.68
CA PHE A 92 3.17 -2.37 -7.53
C PHE A 92 4.27 -3.20 -6.85
N LEU A 93 5.21 -2.55 -6.14
CA LEU A 93 6.25 -3.27 -5.39
C LEU A 93 5.67 -4.03 -4.21
N GLN A 94 4.69 -3.47 -3.50
CA GLN A 94 4.00 -4.12 -2.39
C GLN A 94 3.28 -5.38 -2.85
N ASP A 95 2.51 -5.31 -3.94
CA ASP A 95 1.80 -6.46 -4.52
C ASP A 95 2.80 -7.53 -5.01
N ALA A 96 3.87 -7.12 -5.69
CA ALA A 96 4.90 -8.03 -6.16
C ALA A 96 5.66 -8.73 -5.00
N LEU A 97 5.84 -8.06 -3.87
CA LEU A 97 6.39 -8.67 -2.65
C LEU A 97 5.38 -9.61 -2.00
N PHE A 98 4.10 -9.21 -1.95
CA PHE A 98 3.02 -10.01 -1.40
C PHE A 98 2.93 -11.35 -2.12
N ASP A 99 2.89 -11.34 -3.46
CA ASP A 99 2.91 -12.53 -4.30
C ASP A 99 4.14 -13.40 -4.06
N GLN A 100 5.32 -12.79 -3.97
CA GLN A 100 6.56 -13.53 -3.72
C GLN A 100 6.54 -14.22 -2.36
N VAL A 101 5.97 -13.61 -1.32
CA VAL A 101 5.81 -14.24 -0.01
C VAL A 101 4.85 -15.42 -0.10
N LEU A 102 3.72 -15.28 -0.79
CA LEU A 102 2.80 -16.40 -1.01
C LEU A 102 3.45 -17.55 -1.78
N ARG A 103 4.28 -17.25 -2.79
CA ARG A 103 5.09 -18.26 -3.51
C ARG A 103 6.06 -18.99 -2.57
N LEU A 104 6.80 -18.25 -1.75
CA LEU A 104 7.73 -18.83 -0.76
C LEU A 104 7.01 -19.69 0.28
N ARG A 105 5.73 -19.42 0.55
CA ARG A 105 4.87 -20.23 1.42
C ARG A 105 4.21 -21.41 0.72
N GLY A 106 4.47 -21.62 -0.57
CA GLY A 106 3.92 -22.73 -1.35
C GLY A 106 2.46 -22.54 -1.76
N LEU A 107 1.92 -21.33 -1.65
CA LEU A 107 0.53 -21.00 -2.00
C LEU A 107 0.36 -20.53 -3.45
N GLU A 108 1.38 -20.69 -4.29
CA GLU A 108 1.36 -20.25 -5.68
C GLU A 108 0.19 -20.85 -6.45
N GLN A 109 0.05 -22.17 -6.46
CA GLN A 109 -1.02 -22.86 -7.20
C GLN A 109 -2.41 -22.71 -6.56
N ALA A 110 -2.44 -22.34 -5.28
CA ALA A 110 -3.65 -22.29 -4.46
C ALA A 110 -4.28 -20.89 -4.36
N ILE A 111 -3.55 -19.85 -4.75
CA ILE A 111 -4.00 -18.46 -4.60
C ILE A 111 -3.65 -17.63 -5.84
N LEU A 112 -2.49 -17.84 -6.44
CA LEU A 112 -2.02 -17.03 -7.56
C LEU A 112 -2.51 -17.62 -8.89
N LYS A 113 -3.26 -16.83 -9.67
CA LYS A 113 -3.52 -17.15 -11.08
C LYS A 113 -2.39 -16.59 -11.96
N PRO A 114 -2.12 -17.18 -13.15
CA PRO A 114 -1.38 -16.50 -14.20
C PRO A 114 -2.15 -15.22 -14.57
N ALA A 115 -1.57 -14.05 -14.31
CA ALA A 115 -2.23 -12.79 -14.55
C ALA A 115 -2.36 -12.50 -16.06
N GLU A 116 -3.58 -12.20 -16.51
CA GLU A 116 -3.84 -11.48 -17.77
C GLU A 116 -3.26 -10.07 -17.63
N GLN A 117 -2.02 -9.91 -18.07
CA GLN A 117 -1.10 -8.84 -17.69
C GLN A 117 -1.52 -7.43 -18.18
N HIS A 118 -2.44 -7.34 -19.14
CA HIS A 118 -2.76 -6.09 -19.85
C HIS A 118 -3.83 -5.22 -19.15
N ASN A 119 -4.81 -5.84 -18.47
CA ASN A 119 -5.89 -5.11 -17.78
C ASN A 119 -5.57 -4.80 -16.31
N MET A 120 -4.52 -5.43 -15.76
CA MET A 120 -4.13 -5.31 -14.36
C MET A 120 -3.49 -3.95 -14.08
N LEU A 121 -2.64 -3.46 -14.99
CA LEU A 121 -1.92 -2.20 -14.80
C LEU A 121 -2.86 -1.00 -14.69
N PHE A 122 -3.80 -0.83 -15.63
CA PHE A 122 -4.74 0.29 -15.63
C PHE A 122 -5.72 0.25 -14.45
N ARG A 123 -6.16 -0.95 -14.04
CA ARG A 123 -7.06 -1.13 -12.91
C ARG A 123 -6.35 -0.93 -11.57
N ALA A 124 -5.14 -1.46 -11.41
CA ALA A 124 -4.31 -1.30 -10.22
C ALA A 124 -3.85 0.16 -10.04
N ILE A 125 -3.50 0.84 -11.14
CA ILE A 125 -3.17 2.28 -11.11
C ILE A 125 -4.40 3.10 -10.72
N GLY A 126 -5.57 2.88 -11.34
CA GLY A 126 -6.77 3.64 -11.04
C GLY A 126 -7.31 3.42 -9.62
N ALA A 127 -7.46 2.15 -9.21
CA ALA A 127 -7.96 1.80 -7.88
C ALA A 127 -6.94 2.09 -6.77
N GLY A 128 -5.64 1.85 -7.02
CA GLY A 128 -4.56 2.13 -6.09
C GLY A 128 -4.37 3.62 -5.84
N ILE A 129 -4.39 4.46 -6.89
CA ILE A 129 -4.35 5.92 -6.74
C ILE A 129 -5.58 6.41 -5.98
N LEU A 130 -6.79 5.97 -6.35
CA LEU A 130 -8.00 6.39 -5.67
C LEU A 130 -8.00 5.99 -4.19
N PHE A 131 -7.51 4.79 -3.88
CA PHE A 131 -7.36 4.32 -2.51
C PHE A 131 -6.29 5.10 -1.74
N GLY A 132 -5.15 5.41 -2.36
CA GLY A 132 -4.10 6.25 -1.79
C GLY A 132 -4.62 7.66 -1.49
N LEU A 133 -5.36 8.28 -2.41
CA LEU A 133 -6.01 9.56 -2.19
C LEU A 133 -7.03 9.51 -1.06
N PHE A 134 -7.81 8.42 -0.98
CA PHE A 134 -8.73 8.19 0.13
C PHE A 134 -7.98 8.07 1.47
N GLN A 135 -6.83 7.38 1.50
CA GLN A 135 -6.00 7.28 2.70
C GLN A 135 -5.44 8.64 3.13
N VAL A 136 -4.96 9.45 2.18
CA VAL A 136 -4.53 10.83 2.45
C VAL A 136 -5.69 11.67 2.97
N LEU A 137 -6.89 11.55 2.40
CA LEU A 137 -8.08 12.25 2.88
C LEU A 137 -8.41 11.86 4.32
N VAL A 138 -8.41 10.58 4.65
CA VAL A 138 -8.65 10.11 6.03
C VAL A 138 -7.58 10.64 6.99
N LEU A 139 -6.31 10.66 6.58
CA LEU A 139 -5.23 11.24 7.37
C LEU A 139 -5.50 12.73 7.65
N LEU A 140 -5.83 13.52 6.62
CA LEU A 140 -6.15 14.94 6.76
C LEU A 140 -7.37 15.19 7.64
N LEU A 141 -8.43 14.39 7.48
CA LEU A 141 -9.65 14.49 8.30
C LEU A 141 -9.42 14.08 9.76
N THR A 142 -8.41 13.25 10.02
CA THR A 142 -8.05 12.83 11.38
C THR A 142 -7.04 13.76 12.06
N LEU A 143 -6.39 14.67 11.33
CA LEU A 143 -5.47 15.67 11.90
C LEU A 143 -6.09 16.53 13.03
N PRO A 144 -7.31 17.07 12.90
CA PRO A 144 -7.92 17.87 13.98
C PRO A 144 -8.08 17.10 15.29
N VAL A 145 -8.21 15.77 15.21
CA VAL A 145 -8.34 14.90 16.38
C VAL A 145 -7.06 14.89 17.22
N HIS A 146 -5.89 15.15 16.64
CA HIS A 146 -4.64 15.31 17.40
C HIS A 146 -4.65 16.49 18.39
N ALA A 147 -5.57 17.46 18.24
CA ALA A 147 -5.69 18.58 19.17
C ALA A 147 -6.04 18.11 20.60
N ILE A 148 -6.63 16.92 20.75
CA ILE A 148 -6.83 16.27 22.06
C ILE A 148 -5.61 15.39 22.33
N VAL A 149 -4.68 15.92 23.11
CA VAL A 149 -3.41 15.26 23.46
C VAL A 149 -3.69 13.89 24.13
N ILE A 150 -2.87 12.89 23.80
CA ILE A 150 -2.96 11.47 24.21
C ILE A 150 -4.17 10.73 23.59
N VAL A 151 -5.41 11.08 23.93
CA VAL A 151 -6.60 10.33 23.48
C VAL A 151 -6.77 10.45 21.97
N GLY A 152 -6.62 11.65 21.43
CA GLY A 152 -6.71 11.90 20.00
C GLY A 152 -5.66 11.14 19.21
N SER A 153 -4.42 11.12 19.70
CA SER A 153 -3.32 10.40 19.04
C SER A 153 -3.54 8.90 18.99
N ILE A 154 -4.08 8.29 20.07
CA ILE A 154 -4.44 6.87 20.07
C ILE A 154 -5.52 6.59 19.03
N LEU A 155 -6.58 7.40 18.98
CA LEU A 155 -7.67 7.24 18.01
C LEU A 155 -7.17 7.38 16.57
N VAL A 156 -6.30 8.36 16.30
CA VAL A 156 -5.70 8.57 14.97
C VAL A 156 -4.92 7.33 14.53
N VAL A 157 -4.06 6.79 15.40
CA VAL A 157 -3.27 5.59 15.10
C VAL A 157 -4.19 4.39 14.83
N MET A 158 -5.25 4.22 15.62
CA MET A 158 -6.21 3.13 15.43
C MET A 158 -6.98 3.25 14.12
N ILE A 159 -7.48 4.45 13.79
CA ILE A 159 -8.28 4.69 12.59
C ILE A 159 -7.40 4.53 11.34
N ASN A 160 -6.26 5.21 11.29
CA ASN A 160 -5.34 5.11 10.17
C ASN A 160 -4.74 3.70 10.06
N GLY A 161 -4.51 3.03 11.19
CA GLY A 161 -4.09 1.64 11.23
C GLY A 161 -5.08 0.71 10.50
N ILE A 162 -6.39 0.83 10.76
CA ILE A 162 -7.40 0.01 10.06
C ILE A 162 -7.33 0.24 8.55
N ILE A 163 -7.23 1.50 8.10
CA ILE A 163 -7.16 1.85 6.68
C ILE A 163 -5.88 1.31 6.05
N LEU A 164 -4.75 1.46 6.74
CA LEU A 164 -3.45 0.94 6.29
C LEU A 164 -3.47 -0.59 6.15
N ALA A 165 -4.00 -1.30 7.16
CA ALA A 165 -4.15 -2.75 7.12
C ALA A 165 -5.05 -3.21 5.98
N TRP A 166 -6.12 -2.46 5.70
CA TRP A 166 -6.99 -2.73 4.55
C TRP A 166 -6.25 -2.54 3.23
N GLY A 167 -5.46 -1.47 3.10
CA GLY A 167 -4.62 -1.23 1.92
C GLY A 167 -3.68 -2.39 1.62
N TYR A 168 -2.95 -2.87 2.64
CA TYR A 168 -2.06 -4.03 2.49
C TYR A 168 -2.77 -5.34 2.15
N MET A 169 -4.05 -5.47 2.50
CA MET A 169 -4.87 -6.66 2.21
C MET A 169 -5.70 -6.52 0.92
N LEU A 170 -5.70 -5.35 0.28
CA LEU A 170 -6.58 -5.06 -0.84
C LEU A 170 -6.32 -5.99 -2.02
N HIS A 171 -5.04 -6.23 -2.33
CA HIS A 171 -4.59 -7.17 -3.37
C HIS A 171 -5.13 -8.58 -3.11
N TYR A 172 -5.03 -9.08 -1.88
CA TYR A 172 -5.59 -10.38 -1.51
C TYR A 172 -7.11 -10.44 -1.62
N LEU A 173 -7.82 -9.43 -1.09
CA LEU A 173 -9.28 -9.43 -1.06
C LEU A 173 -9.89 -9.27 -2.46
N ILE A 174 -9.32 -8.41 -3.30
CA ILE A 174 -9.90 -8.08 -4.60
C ILE A 174 -9.33 -8.97 -5.70
N GLU A 175 -8.01 -9.08 -5.79
CA GLU A 175 -7.37 -9.74 -6.94
C GLU A 175 -7.29 -11.26 -6.75
N LEU A 176 -6.93 -11.71 -5.55
CA LEU A 176 -6.74 -13.13 -5.27
C LEU A 176 -8.07 -13.82 -4.93
N ARG A 177 -8.93 -13.16 -4.13
CA ARG A 177 -10.28 -13.66 -3.78
C ARG A 177 -11.40 -13.24 -4.72
N GLY A 178 -11.17 -12.28 -5.61
CA GLY A 178 -12.20 -11.82 -6.55
C GLY A 178 -13.33 -11.00 -5.91
N MET A 179 -13.15 -10.41 -4.72
CA MET A 179 -14.17 -9.55 -4.12
C MET A 179 -14.26 -8.20 -4.84
N SER A 180 -15.45 -7.61 -4.87
CA SER A 180 -15.61 -6.19 -5.18
C SER A 180 -15.07 -5.30 -4.04
N PHE A 181 -14.78 -4.03 -4.36
CA PHE A 181 -14.34 -3.04 -3.36
C PHE A 181 -15.35 -2.88 -2.20
N GLY A 182 -16.66 -2.91 -2.51
CA GLY A 182 -17.72 -2.84 -1.50
C GLY A 182 -17.75 -4.05 -0.56
N GLN A 183 -17.58 -5.26 -1.12
CA GLN A 183 -17.46 -6.49 -0.32
C GLN A 183 -16.21 -6.48 0.56
N SER A 184 -15.08 -6.01 0.01
CA SER A 184 -13.82 -5.84 0.75
C SER A 184 -13.99 -4.89 1.95
N ARG A 185 -14.66 -3.74 1.77
CA ARG A 185 -14.96 -2.81 2.87
C ARG A 185 -15.83 -3.47 3.96
N HIS A 186 -16.85 -4.21 3.54
CA HIS A 186 -17.74 -4.89 4.48
C HIS A 186 -17.01 -6.00 5.25
N TRP A 187 -16.15 -6.77 4.58
CA TRP A 187 -15.26 -7.76 5.19
C TRP A 187 -14.38 -7.15 6.29
N VAL A 188 -13.74 -6.02 6.01
CA VAL A 188 -12.91 -5.29 6.98
C VAL A 188 -13.74 -4.82 8.17
N SER A 189 -14.97 -4.37 7.94
CA SER A 189 -15.88 -3.95 9.01
C SER A 189 -16.23 -5.11 9.95
N LEU A 190 -16.48 -6.30 9.41
CA LEU A 190 -16.76 -7.50 10.21
C LEU A 190 -15.52 -7.97 10.99
N ASN A 191 -14.34 -7.85 10.38
CA ASN A 191 -13.07 -8.23 10.97
C ASN A 191 -12.31 -7.06 11.61
N ARG A 192 -13.02 -5.98 11.99
CA ARG A 192 -12.42 -4.70 12.39
C ARG A 192 -11.35 -4.85 13.47
N LYS A 193 -11.56 -5.73 14.45
CA LYS A 193 -10.60 -5.98 15.54
C LYS A 193 -9.25 -6.52 15.02
N SER A 194 -9.28 -7.43 14.05
CA SER A 194 -8.07 -8.00 13.44
C SER A 194 -7.31 -6.94 12.65
N TYR A 195 -8.00 -6.22 11.76
CA TYR A 195 -7.44 -5.12 10.96
C TYR A 195 -6.88 -4.00 11.84
N MET A 196 -7.58 -3.64 12.91
CA MET A 196 -7.14 -2.64 13.86
C MET A 196 -5.88 -3.09 14.61
N SER A 197 -5.81 -4.35 15.03
CA SER A 197 -4.66 -4.87 15.77
C SER A 197 -3.39 -5.00 14.91
N PHE A 198 -3.53 -5.47 13.67
CA PHE A 198 -2.44 -5.49 12.68
C PHE A 198 -2.02 -4.06 12.33
N GLY A 199 -3.01 -3.25 11.95
CA GLY A 199 -2.85 -1.91 11.44
C GLY A 199 -2.24 -0.93 12.43
N THR A 200 -2.60 -1.03 13.71
CA THR A 200 -2.01 -0.19 14.77
C THR A 200 -0.50 -0.39 14.84
N VAL A 201 -0.03 -1.64 14.84
CA VAL A 201 1.41 -1.94 14.91
C VAL A 201 2.10 -1.53 13.61
N ALA A 202 1.51 -1.86 12.46
CA ALA A 202 2.03 -1.48 11.16
C ALA A 202 2.18 0.05 11.01
N PHE A 203 1.16 0.81 11.42
CA PHE A 203 1.16 2.27 11.37
C PHE A 203 2.20 2.86 12.32
N LEU A 204 2.31 2.35 13.55
CA LEU A 204 3.35 2.79 14.50
C LEU A 204 4.77 2.57 13.96
N LEU A 205 5.01 1.44 13.27
CA LEU A 205 6.30 1.18 12.62
C LEU A 205 6.57 2.18 11.50
N GLU A 206 5.56 2.47 10.67
CA GLU A 206 5.68 3.46 9.60
C GLU A 206 5.85 4.89 10.11
N LEU A 207 5.40 5.22 11.33
CA LEU A 207 5.68 6.53 11.93
C LEU A 207 7.15 6.75 12.28
N ILE A 208 7.99 5.71 12.27
CA ILE A 208 9.42 5.85 12.54
C ILE A 208 10.08 6.57 11.35
N PRO A 209 10.61 7.79 11.54
CA PRO A 209 11.24 8.54 10.46
C PRO A 209 12.47 7.80 9.93
N LEU A 210 12.83 8.06 8.67
CA LEU A 210 13.91 7.40 7.92
C LEU A 210 13.68 5.91 7.61
N PHE A 211 13.00 5.17 8.47
CA PHE A 211 12.72 3.74 8.30
C PHE A 211 11.31 3.46 7.76
N ASN A 212 10.46 4.48 7.58
CA ASN A 212 9.09 4.35 7.06
C ASN A 212 9.00 3.45 5.82
N ILE A 213 9.81 3.72 4.79
CA ILE A 213 9.79 2.95 3.54
C ILE A 213 10.19 1.49 3.76
N MET A 214 11.18 1.23 4.63
CA MET A 214 11.56 -0.12 5.00
C MET A 214 10.40 -0.83 5.71
N PHE A 215 9.79 -0.17 6.69
CA PHE A 215 8.66 -0.74 7.42
C PHE A 215 7.45 -0.99 6.52
N MET A 216 7.20 -0.11 5.54
CA MET A 216 6.18 -0.28 4.53
C MET A 216 6.35 -1.61 3.76
N PHE A 217 7.58 -1.94 3.32
CA PHE A 217 7.85 -3.23 2.68
C PHE A 217 7.68 -4.40 3.65
N THR A 218 8.18 -4.29 4.89
CA THR A 218 8.03 -5.37 5.89
C THR A 218 6.57 -5.59 6.31
N ASN A 219 5.76 -4.53 6.31
CA ASN A 219 4.33 -4.59 6.59
C ASN A 219 3.57 -5.27 5.46
N ALA A 220 3.93 -5.02 4.19
CA ALA A 220 3.40 -5.77 3.05
C ALA A 220 3.70 -7.27 3.16
N VAL A 221 4.93 -7.63 3.53
CA VAL A 221 5.31 -9.02 3.81
C VAL A 221 4.51 -9.59 4.98
N GLY A 222 4.35 -8.83 6.06
CA GLY A 222 3.53 -9.21 7.21
C GLY A 222 2.08 -9.44 6.84
N ALA A 223 1.52 -8.62 5.95
CA ALA A 223 0.17 -8.79 5.43
C ALA A 223 0.05 -10.07 4.60
N ALA A 224 1.02 -10.40 3.75
CA ALA A 224 1.02 -11.65 3.01
C ALA A 224 1.04 -12.88 3.93
N LEU A 225 1.83 -12.85 5.01
CA LEU A 225 1.83 -13.89 6.04
C LEU A 225 0.50 -13.97 6.80
N TRP A 226 -0.16 -12.84 7.04
CA TRP A 226 -1.49 -12.82 7.63
C TRP A 226 -2.53 -13.41 6.67
N ALA A 227 -2.44 -13.12 5.37
CA ALA A 227 -3.35 -13.63 4.36
C ALA A 227 -3.25 -15.15 4.18
N GLU A 228 -2.02 -15.69 4.17
CA GLU A 228 -1.78 -17.13 4.27
C GLU A 228 -2.51 -17.74 5.47
N TRP A 229 -2.36 -17.11 6.65
CA TRP A 229 -2.96 -17.62 7.87
C TRP A 229 -4.50 -17.56 7.83
N GLU A 230 -5.06 -16.46 7.33
CA GLU A 230 -6.52 -16.32 7.18
C GLU A 230 -7.06 -17.35 6.20
N TYR A 231 -6.37 -17.58 5.08
CA TYR A 231 -6.71 -18.62 4.11
C TYR A 231 -6.78 -20.01 4.74
N HIS A 232 -5.75 -20.44 5.46
CA HIS A 232 -5.75 -21.75 6.12
C HIS A 232 -6.80 -21.84 7.24
N LYS A 233 -7.05 -20.75 7.95
CA LYS A 233 -8.08 -20.68 8.98
C LYS A 233 -9.48 -20.84 8.38
N GLU A 234 -9.77 -20.19 7.26
CA GLU A 234 -11.04 -20.30 6.54
C GLU A 234 -11.27 -21.73 6.02
N ILE A 235 -10.26 -22.35 5.40
CA ILE A 235 -10.37 -23.73 4.90
C ILE A 235 -10.65 -24.72 6.03
N LYS A 236 -9.90 -24.63 7.12
CA LYS A 236 -10.07 -25.51 8.29
C LYS A 236 -11.46 -25.34 8.91
N ASN A 237 -11.94 -24.10 8.92
CA ASN A 237 -13.23 -23.72 9.46
C ASN A 237 -14.25 -23.55 8.33
N ARG A 238 -14.34 -24.50 7.39
CA ARG A 238 -15.46 -24.66 6.46
C ARG A 238 -16.30 -25.89 6.90
N GLY A 239 -17.63 -25.92 6.76
CA GLY A 239 -18.55 -26.94 7.37
C GLY A 239 -19.14 -26.79 8.83
N GLN A 240 -18.38 -26.37 9.84
CA GLN A 240 -18.70 -25.87 11.22
C GLN A 240 -19.86 -24.86 11.37
N PRO A 241 -20.73 -24.92 12.39
CA PRO A 241 -21.68 -23.83 12.66
C PRO A 241 -20.97 -22.53 13.09
N GLY A 242 -21.47 -21.38 12.63
CA GLY A 242 -20.96 -20.05 13.01
C GLY A 242 -20.00 -19.40 12.01
N TYR A 243 -19.78 -20.04 10.86
CA TYR A 243 -19.01 -19.47 9.75
C TYR A 243 -19.68 -19.69 8.40
N GLU A 244 -20.99 -19.92 8.39
CA GLU A 244 -21.76 -20.00 7.14
C GLU A 244 -21.60 -18.73 6.31
N TYR A 245 -21.44 -17.57 6.96
CA TYR A 245 -21.15 -16.31 6.31
C TYR A 245 -19.83 -16.34 5.52
N TYR A 246 -18.78 -16.94 6.08
CA TYR A 246 -17.49 -17.11 5.41
C TYR A 246 -17.57 -18.11 4.26
N ALA A 247 -18.41 -19.13 4.39
CA ALA A 247 -18.66 -20.11 3.33
C ALA A 247 -19.37 -19.50 2.11
N ALA A 248 -20.15 -18.44 2.30
CA ALA A 248 -20.88 -17.73 1.23
C ALA A 248 -20.03 -16.69 0.47
N MET A 249 -18.82 -16.39 0.94
CA MET A 249 -17.92 -15.44 0.26
C MET A 249 -16.99 -16.14 -0.73
N PRO A 250 -16.60 -15.45 -1.81
CA PRO A 250 -15.73 -16.03 -2.81
C PRO A 250 -14.39 -16.43 -2.18
N LEU A 251 -14.01 -17.68 -2.46
CA LEU A 251 -12.71 -18.21 -2.10
C LEU A 251 -11.66 -17.70 -3.08
N PRO A 252 -10.37 -17.80 -2.71
CA PRO A 252 -9.30 -17.62 -3.68
C PRO A 252 -9.58 -18.43 -4.93
N LEU A 253 -9.35 -17.77 -6.06
CA LEU A 253 -9.82 -18.16 -7.39
C LEU A 253 -9.35 -19.54 -7.89
N SER A 254 -8.52 -20.27 -7.14
CA SER A 254 -8.09 -21.64 -7.45
C SER A 254 -9.06 -22.72 -6.95
N LEU A 255 -9.93 -22.41 -5.98
CA LEU A 255 -10.81 -23.42 -5.35
C LEU A 255 -12.14 -23.59 -6.08
N ASP A 256 -12.46 -22.68 -7.00
CA ASP A 256 -13.66 -22.77 -7.88
C ASP A 256 -13.34 -23.48 -9.21
N GLY A 257 -12.09 -23.95 -9.36
CA GLY A 257 -11.61 -24.71 -10.51
C GLY A 257 -11.49 -26.20 -10.20
N THR A 258 -12.60 -26.85 -9.86
CA THR A 258 -12.68 -28.31 -10.02
C THR A 258 -12.92 -28.66 -11.49
N GLN A 259 -11.88 -29.25 -12.07
CA GLN A 259 -11.84 -30.09 -13.29
C GLN A 259 -12.04 -29.43 -14.65
#